data_AF-A0AAT9GQQ7-F1
#
_entry.id   AF-A0AAT9GQQ7-F1
#
_cell.length_a   1.000
_cell.length_b   1.000
_cell.length_c   1.000
_cell.angle_alpha   90.00
_cell.angle_beta   90.00
_cell.angle_gamma   90.00
#
_symmetry.space_group_name_H-M   'P 1'
#
loop_
_entity.id
_entity.type
_entity.pdbx_description
1 polymer ?
#
loop_
_entity_poly.entity_id
_entity_poly.type
_entity_poly.pdbx_seq_one_letter_code
_entity_poly.pdbx_strand_id
1 'polypeptide(L)' 'MNIVEEVLLIIGLLMFPYGVYEIWKGSGDRQTKLIIIGISVVLYLVETILALR' A
#
# COMPACT_ATOMS: atom_id res chain seq x y z
N MET A 1 4.23 -18.75 5.26
CA MET A 1 4.28 -18.02 3.98
C MET A 1 4.87 -18.89 2.90
N ASN A 2 4.14 -19.04 1.80
CA ASN A 2 4.74 -19.56 0.56
C ASN A 2 5.66 -18.48 -0.04
N ILE A 3 6.67 -18.90 -0.80
CA ILE A 3 7.64 -18.00 -1.47
C ILE A 3 6.94 -16.88 -2.25
N VAL A 4 5.79 -17.16 -2.87
CA VAL A 4 5.01 -16.18 -3.61
C VAL A 4 4.48 -15.06 -2.71
N GLU A 5 3.96 -15.39 -1.52
CA GLU A 5 3.44 -14.40 -0.57
C GLU A 5 4.55 -13.52 -0.02
N GLU A 6 5.72 -14.08 0.22
CA GLU A 6 6.90 -13.34 0.69
C GLU A 6 7.40 -12.34 -0.35
N VAL A 7 7.48 -12.77 -1.61
CA VAL A 7 7.84 -11.88 -2.71
C VAL A 7 6.81 -10.77 -2.88
N LEU A 8 5.51 -11.08 -2.80
CA LEU A 8 4.44 -10.09 -2.90
C LEU A 8 4.48 -9.08 -1.74
N LEU A 9 4.75 -9.54 -0.51
CA LEU A 9 4.88 -8.68 0.66
C LEU A 9 6.07 -7.71 0.51
N ILE A 10 7.21 -8.20 0.02
CA ILE A 10 8.39 -7.37 -0.23
C ILE A 10 8.13 -6.36 -1.35
N ILE A 11 7.49 -6.77 -2.45
CA ILE A 11 7.09 -5.87 -3.54
C ILE A 11 6.13 -4.80 -3.01
N GLY A 12 5.14 -5.19 -2.21
CA GLY A 12 4.20 -4.29 -1.56
C GLY A 12 4.92 -3.26 -0.70
N LEU A 13 5.85 -3.69 0.17
CA LEU A 13 6.65 -2.81 1.02
C LEU A 13 7.45 -1.77 0.21
N LEU A 14 8.05 -2.19 -0.90
CA LEU A 14 8.88 -1.31 -1.74
C LEU A 14 8.02 -0.35 -2.60
N MET A 15 6.88 -0.83 -3.09
CA MET A 15 6.01 -0.05 -3.98
C MET A 15 5.07 0.87 -3.21
N PHE A 16 4.78 0.58 -1.93
CA PHE A 16 3.86 1.37 -1.13
C PHE A 16 4.28 2.86 -1.00
N PRO A 17 5.54 3.20 -0.67
CA PRO A 17 5.99 4.60 -0.66
C PRO A 17 5.87 5.28 -2.03
N TYR A 18 6.19 4.56 -3.10
CA TYR A 18 6.07 5.06 -4.47
C TYR A 18 4.61 5.36 -4.83
N GLY A 19 3.69 4.45 -4.51
CA GLY A 19 2.25 4.64 -4.73
C GLY A 19 1.71 5.86 -3.98
N VAL A 20 2.11 6.04 -2.71
CA VAL A 20 1.73 7.22 -1.92
C VAL A 20 2.28 8.51 -2.54
N TYR A 21 3.55 8.51 -2.98
CA TYR A 21 4.16 9.65 -3.65
C TYR A 21 3.43 10.05 -4.95
N GLU A 22 3.09 9.07 -5.80
CA GLU A 22 2.36 9.31 -7.05
C GLU A 22 0.97 9.89 -6.79
N ILE A 23 0.23 9.36 -5.80
CA ILE A 23 -1.09 9.92 -5.40
C ILE A 23 -0.94 11.35 -4.89
N TRP A 24 0.10 11.61 -4.09
CA TRP A 24 0.37 12.93 -3.56
C TRP A 24 0.68 13.95 -4.66
N LYS A 25 1.56 13.58 -5.60
CA LYS A 25 2.02 14.40 -6.73
C LYS A 25 0.93 14.61 -7.80
N GLY A 26 0.05 13.63 -8.00
CA GLY A 26 -0.98 13.68 -9.04
C GLY A 26 -1.90 14.89 -8.94
N SER A 27 -2.58 15.27 -10.01
CA SER A 27 -3.63 16.30 -9.96
C SER A 27 -4.92 15.71 -9.39
N GLY A 28 -5.55 16.38 -8.43
CA GLY A 28 -6.82 15.91 -7.86
C GLY A 28 -7.17 16.58 -6.54
N ASP A 29 -8.41 16.40 -6.10
CA ASP A 29 -8.91 16.93 -4.84
C ASP A 29 -8.15 16.33 -3.64
N ARG A 30 -7.84 17.20 -2.67
CA ARG A 30 -7.02 16.83 -1.51
C ARG A 30 -7.72 15.82 -0.61
N GLN A 31 -9.04 15.90 -0.46
CA GLN A 31 -9.82 14.97 0.35
C GLN A 31 -9.82 13.58 -0.29
N THR A 32 -10.02 13.49 -1.60
CA THR A 32 -9.95 12.22 -2.33
C THR A 32 -8.56 11.57 -2.20
N LYS A 33 -7.48 12.34 -2.35
CA LYS A 33 -6.11 11.83 -2.18
C LYS A 33 -5.88 11.22 -0.79
N LEU A 34 -6.32 11.92 0.26
CA LEU A 34 -6.17 11.46 1.64
C LEU A 34 -6.98 10.18 1.89
N ILE A 35 -8.19 10.08 1.33
CA ILE A 35 -9.00 8.87 1.40
C ILE A 35 -8.29 7.70 0.73
N ILE A 36 -7.76 7.88 -0.48
CA ILE A 36 -7.06 6.82 -1.22
C ILE A 36 -5.83 6.36 -0.43
N ILE A 37 -4.98 7.29 0.03
CA ILE A 37 -3.81 6.95 0.83
C ILE A 37 -4.22 6.20 2.10
N GLY A 38 -5.26 6.67 2.80
CA GLY A 38 -5.79 6.01 3.99
C GLY A 38 -6.24 4.57 3.73
N ILE A 39 -7.01 4.33 2.67
CA ILE A 39 -7.45 2.99 2.26
C ILE A 39 -6.23 2.11 1.92
N SER A 40 -5.27 2.64 1.17
CA SER A 40 -4.04 1.90 0.83
C SER A 40 -3.25 1.49 2.07
N VAL A 41 -3.08 2.38 3.06
CA VAL A 41 -2.42 2.06 4.33
C VAL A 41 -3.13 0.90 5.03
N VAL A 42 -4.47 0.99 5.16
CA VAL A 42 -5.26 -0.05 5.84
C VAL A 42 -5.13 -1.39 5.13
N LEU A 43 -5.25 -1.41 3.80
CA LEU A 43 -5.11 -2.63 3.01
C LEU A 43 -3.73 -3.26 3.17
N TYR A 44 -2.67 -2.46 3.11
CA TYR A 44 -1.30 -2.94 3.29
C TYR A 44 -1.07 -3.54 4.69
N LEU A 45 -1.62 -2.91 5.73
CA LEU A 45 -1.57 -3.44 7.10
C LEU A 45 -2.33 -4.76 7.23
N VAL A 46 -3.54 -4.86 6.65
CA VAL A 46 -4.32 -6.10 6.66
C VAL A 46 -3.58 -7.22 5.94
N GLU A 47 -3.01 -6.95 4.76
CA GLU A 47 -2.19 -7.91 4.01
C GLU A 47 -0.97 -8.36 4.82
N THR A 48 -0.25 -7.44 5.44
CA THR A 48 0.92 -7.75 6.27
C THR A 48 0.56 -8.63 7.46
N ILE A 49 -0.54 -8.33 8.15
CA ILE A 49 -1.03 -9.14 9.28
C ILE A 49 -1.44 -10.54 8.81
N LEU A 50 -2.12 -10.65 7.67
CA LEU A 50 -2.53 -11.94 7.10
C LEU A 50 -1.32 -12.78 6.66
N ALA A 51 -0.30 -12.14 6.09
CA ALA A 51 0.91 -12.84 5.66
C ALA A 51 1.73 -13.37 6.84
N LEU A 52 1.79 -12.62 7.94
CA LEU A 52 2.56 -12.99 9.15
C LEU A 52 1.84 -13.99 10.07
N ARG A 53 0.57 -14.31 9.82
CA ARG A 53 -0.22 -15.26 10.61
C ARG A 53 -0.13 -16.68 10.05
#